data_AF-A0A2N6SKS1-F1
#
_entry.id   AF-A0A2N6SKS1-F1
#
_cell.length_a   1.000
_cell.length_b   1.000
_cell.length_c   1.000
_cell.angle_alpha   90.00
_cell.angle_beta   90.00
_cell.angle_gamma   90.00
#
_symmetry.space_group_name_H-M   'P 1'
#
loop_
_entity.id
_entity.type
_entity.pdbx_description
1 polymer ?
#
loop_
_entity_poly.entity_id
_entity_poly.type
_entity_poly.pdbx_seq_one_letter_code
_entity_poly.pdbx_strand_id
1 'polypeptide(L)'
;MMYLKLYLNNNRNILNIIKFSLISVFLLIFSFLIDRSRLISGEWLAPLMLTKEISTTFLSSLAGVFLTVTTFSFTTILTVLNQYASEYTPRVEQDFVDQPSVLSLFGIFIGGFFYSIFSLLLIQNAPENAKVISGTIGILYAMASMIYFMLFVKTVLKSVKTSDVIETIYKKANTLIEDEINDEGVKIDKVDLTGEGTLLFAPQSGYLYSINHQEMFTQLPPKCSLVIERQVGDYLYRGEPIGILYGPTEELETLKEQITEGYIFSATINDLDDYRHEIRNLIEIALKAISPGINDPNSAIIAIRCIAELIGKLLKHHQYYLIYDELQ
;
A
#
# COMPACT_ATOMS: atom_id res chain seq x y z
N MET A 1 11.79 14.38 -11.11
CA MET A 1 12.27 13.40 -10.10
C MET A 1 11.13 12.76 -9.30
N MET A 2 10.15 13.53 -8.81
CA MET A 2 9.02 13.04 -7.99
C MET A 2 8.08 12.09 -8.74
N TYR A 3 7.70 12.38 -9.98
CA TYR A 3 6.90 11.47 -10.84
C TYR A 3 7.60 10.13 -11.12
N LEU A 4 8.92 10.12 -11.29
CA LEU A 4 9.69 8.89 -11.49
C LEU A 4 9.71 8.05 -10.20
N LYS A 5 9.80 8.70 -9.03
CA LYS A 5 9.78 8.05 -7.72
C LYS A 5 8.41 7.44 -7.41
N LEU A 6 7.33 8.13 -7.79
CA LEU A 6 5.95 7.67 -7.66
C LEU A 6 5.66 6.50 -8.60
N TYR A 7 6.10 6.58 -9.86
CA TYR A 7 6.00 5.49 -10.83
C TYR A 7 6.83 4.24 -10.43
N LEU A 8 8.04 4.44 -9.89
CA LEU A 8 8.90 3.37 -9.39
C LEU A 8 8.31 2.69 -8.16
N ASN A 9 7.67 3.44 -7.27
CA ASN A 9 7.02 2.87 -6.08
C ASN A 9 5.76 2.07 -6.46
N ASN A 10 4.96 2.60 -7.39
CA ASN A 10 3.74 1.95 -7.89
C ASN A 10 4.00 0.69 -8.73
N ASN A 11 5.17 0.59 -9.40
CA ASN A 11 5.53 -0.54 -10.27
C ASN A 11 6.69 -1.39 -9.72
N ARG A 12 7.03 -1.25 -8.44
CA ARG A 12 8.16 -1.93 -7.80
C ARG A 12 8.12 -3.45 -7.96
N ASN A 13 6.91 -4.03 -7.95
CA ASN A 13 6.70 -5.47 -8.08
C ASN A 13 6.96 -5.98 -9.51
N ILE A 14 6.51 -5.23 -10.52
CA ILE A 14 6.77 -5.55 -11.94
C ILE A 14 8.28 -5.45 -12.24
N LEU A 15 8.96 -4.44 -11.68
CA LEU A 15 10.40 -4.27 -11.85
C LEU A 15 11.21 -5.43 -11.24
N ASN A 16 10.78 -5.96 -10.10
CA ASN A 16 11.42 -7.13 -9.49
C ASN A 16 11.24 -8.40 -10.33
N ILE A 17 10.05 -8.64 -10.90
CA ILE A 17 9.82 -9.75 -11.84
C ILE A 17 10.78 -9.65 -13.02
N ILE A 18 10.84 -8.48 -13.65
CA ILE A 18 11.69 -8.23 -14.82
C ILE A 18 13.16 -8.46 -14.46
N LYS A 19 13.61 -8.01 -13.28
CA LYS A 19 14.99 -8.22 -12.81
C LYS A 19 15.36 -9.70 -12.73
N PHE A 20 14.52 -10.54 -12.12
CA PHE A 20 14.83 -11.98 -12.01
C PHE A 20 14.75 -12.71 -13.35
N SER A 21 13.79 -12.33 -14.20
CA SER A 21 13.70 -12.84 -15.57
C SER A 21 14.96 -12.48 -16.38
N LEU A 22 15.44 -11.24 -16.28
CA LEU A 22 16.68 -10.79 -16.92
C LEU A 22 17.92 -11.54 -16.41
N ILE A 23 17.98 -11.87 -15.12
CA ILE A 23 19.06 -12.70 -14.56
C ILE A 23 19.06 -14.10 -15.19
N SER A 24 17.89 -14.72 -15.36
CA SER A 24 17.78 -16.02 -16.02
C SER A 24 18.21 -15.97 -17.50
N VAL A 25 17.82 -14.92 -18.22
CA VAL A 25 18.25 -14.70 -19.61
C VAL A 25 19.76 -14.48 -19.68
N PHE A 26 20.34 -13.71 -18.76
CA PHE A 26 21.79 -13.53 -18.66
C PHE A 26 22.52 -14.84 -18.42
N LEU A 27 22.04 -15.66 -17.47
CA LEU A 27 22.62 -16.97 -17.17
C LEU A 27 22.54 -17.93 -18.37
N LEU A 28 21.44 -17.89 -19.12
CA LEU A 28 21.27 -18.65 -20.36
C LEU A 28 22.30 -18.23 -21.41
N ILE A 29 22.43 -16.92 -21.67
CA ILE A 29 23.40 -16.40 -22.64
C ILE A 29 24.83 -16.74 -22.21
N PHE A 30 25.14 -16.59 -20.92
CA PHE A 30 26.44 -16.93 -20.35
C PHE A 30 26.77 -18.42 -20.50
N SER A 31 25.83 -19.30 -20.15
CA SER A 31 25.98 -20.75 -20.30
C SER A 31 26.18 -21.15 -21.77
N PHE A 32 25.38 -20.57 -22.66
CA PHE A 32 25.49 -20.80 -24.10
C PHE A 32 26.83 -20.34 -24.68
N LEU A 33 27.31 -19.16 -24.28
CA LEU A 33 28.61 -18.65 -24.70
C LEU A 33 29.74 -19.57 -24.24
N ILE A 34 29.66 -20.09 -23.00
CA ILE A 34 30.64 -21.04 -22.48
C ILE A 34 30.58 -22.36 -23.24
N ASP A 35 29.40 -22.94 -23.42
CA ASP A 35 29.23 -24.23 -24.09
C ASP A 35 29.62 -24.17 -25.57
N ARG A 36 29.42 -23.03 -26.25
CA ARG A 36 29.81 -22.83 -27.65
C ARG A 36 31.29 -22.48 -27.79
N SER A 37 31.87 -21.78 -26.83
CA SER A 37 33.30 -21.56 -26.81
C SER A 37 33.95 -22.93 -26.54
N ARG A 38 34.51 -23.57 -27.58
CA ARG A 38 35.47 -24.68 -27.41
C ARG A 38 36.74 -24.25 -26.65
N LEU A 39 36.72 -23.08 -25.99
CA LEU A 39 37.83 -22.32 -25.44
C LEU A 39 38.15 -22.70 -24.00
N ILE A 40 37.38 -23.60 -23.39
CA ILE A 40 37.64 -24.12 -22.06
C ILE A 40 38.19 -25.54 -22.16
N SER A 41 39.35 -25.63 -22.79
CA SER A 41 40.36 -26.65 -22.50
C SER A 41 41.12 -26.31 -21.21
N GLY A 42 40.43 -25.73 -20.21
CA GLY A 42 41.00 -25.38 -18.91
C GLY A 42 40.62 -26.44 -17.89
N GLU A 43 41.62 -27.15 -17.35
CA GLU A 43 41.45 -28.24 -16.37
C GLU A 43 40.61 -27.85 -15.13
N TRP A 44 40.52 -26.55 -14.81
CA TRP A 44 39.82 -26.05 -13.63
C TRP A 44 38.28 -26.13 -13.70
N LEU A 45 37.69 -26.08 -14.91
CA LEU A 45 36.22 -26.16 -15.09
C LEU A 45 35.75 -27.58 -15.45
N ALA A 46 36.66 -28.50 -15.73
CA ALA A 46 36.37 -29.90 -16.03
C ALA A 46 35.56 -30.66 -14.96
N PRO A 47 35.70 -30.39 -13.63
CA PRO A 47 34.88 -31.05 -12.62
C PRO A 47 33.42 -30.58 -12.62
N LEU A 48 33.16 -29.37 -13.14
CA LEU A 48 31.84 -28.75 -13.17
C LEU A 48 31.08 -29.02 -14.47
N MET A 49 31.71 -29.62 -15.49
CA MET A 49 31.02 -29.96 -16.73
C MET A 49 30.42 -31.35 -16.66
N LEU A 50 29.13 -31.46 -16.98
CA LEU A 50 28.39 -32.73 -17.00
C LEU A 50 28.29 -33.26 -18.42
N THR A 51 28.12 -34.57 -18.56
CA THR A 51 27.80 -35.18 -19.86
C THR A 51 26.46 -34.66 -20.38
N LYS A 52 26.32 -34.63 -21.71
CA LYS A 52 25.07 -34.27 -22.40
C LYS A 52 23.85 -34.98 -21.79
N GLU A 53 23.92 -36.30 -21.66
CA GLU A 53 22.83 -37.15 -21.15
C GLU A 53 22.39 -36.77 -19.73
N ILE A 54 23.35 -36.57 -18.83
CA ILE A 54 23.09 -36.17 -17.44
C ILE A 54 22.44 -34.79 -17.42
N SER A 55 22.98 -33.85 -18.20
CA SER A 55 22.46 -32.49 -18.29
C SER A 55 21.04 -32.45 -18.84
N THR A 56 20.75 -33.20 -19.91
CA THR A 56 19.41 -33.26 -20.49
C THR A 56 18.40 -33.87 -19.52
N THR A 57 18.80 -34.92 -18.79
CA THR A 57 17.94 -35.56 -17.79
C THR A 57 17.60 -34.60 -16.65
N PHE A 58 18.60 -33.91 -16.09
CA PHE A 58 18.39 -32.94 -15.03
C PHE A 58 17.58 -31.73 -15.49
N LEU A 59 17.92 -31.12 -16.63
CA LEU A 59 17.20 -29.96 -17.15
C LEU A 59 15.75 -30.28 -17.48
N SER A 60 15.45 -31.48 -18.01
CA SER A 60 14.08 -31.92 -18.26
C SER A 60 13.29 -32.10 -16.97
N SER A 61 13.90 -32.69 -15.93
CA SER A 61 13.28 -32.82 -14.61
C SER A 61 13.02 -31.45 -13.98
N LEU A 62 14.01 -30.55 -14.04
CA LEU A 62 13.91 -29.19 -13.50
C LEU A 62 12.84 -28.36 -14.20
N ALA A 63 12.68 -28.48 -15.52
CA ALA A 63 11.60 -27.80 -16.24
C ALA A 63 10.22 -28.20 -15.70
N GLY A 64 10.00 -29.49 -15.44
CA GLY A 64 8.77 -29.98 -14.82
C GLY A 64 8.57 -29.42 -13.41
N VAL A 65 9.60 -29.48 -12.57
CA VAL A 65 9.56 -28.97 -11.19
C VAL A 65 9.24 -27.47 -11.15
N PHE A 66 9.91 -26.66 -11.98
CA PHE A 66 9.66 -25.22 -12.02
C PHE A 66 8.23 -24.89 -12.47
N LEU A 67 7.68 -25.62 -13.44
CA LEU A 67 6.29 -25.43 -13.87
C LEU A 67 5.31 -25.80 -12.73
N THR A 68 5.50 -26.95 -12.08
CA THR A 68 4.66 -27.40 -10.96
C THR A 68 4.68 -26.40 -9.80
N VAL A 69 5.86 -25.93 -9.40
CA VAL A 69 5.98 -24.97 -8.28
C VAL A 69 5.40 -23.61 -8.66
N THR A 70 5.51 -23.18 -9.93
CA THR A 70 4.85 -21.96 -10.42
C THR A 70 3.33 -22.08 -10.33
N THR A 71 2.74 -23.18 -10.82
CA THR A 71 1.30 -23.42 -10.73
C THR A 71 0.84 -23.50 -9.27
N PHE A 72 1.56 -24.24 -8.41
CA PHE A 72 1.25 -24.32 -6.99
C PHE A 72 1.28 -22.94 -6.33
N SER A 73 2.33 -22.14 -6.58
CA SER A 73 2.45 -20.79 -6.03
C SER A 73 1.30 -19.89 -6.51
N PHE A 74 0.89 -19.99 -7.78
CA PHE A 74 -0.22 -19.23 -8.34
C PHE A 74 -1.54 -19.58 -7.65
N THR A 75 -1.81 -20.87 -7.52
CA THR A 75 -2.99 -21.35 -6.80
C THR A 75 -2.98 -20.88 -5.35
N THR A 76 -1.85 -21.02 -4.62
CA THR A 76 -1.76 -20.55 -3.23
C THR A 76 -2.01 -19.06 -3.12
N ILE A 77 -1.46 -18.23 -4.01
CA ILE A 77 -1.70 -16.78 -3.99
C ILE A 77 -3.16 -16.47 -4.26
N LEU A 78 -3.77 -17.08 -5.29
CA LEU A 78 -5.19 -16.87 -5.57
C LEU A 78 -6.07 -17.34 -4.41
N THR A 79 -5.74 -18.45 -3.77
CA THR A 79 -6.45 -18.92 -2.58
C THR A 79 -6.29 -17.93 -1.43
N VAL A 80 -5.08 -17.43 -1.19
CA VAL A 80 -4.84 -16.43 -0.14
C VAL A 80 -5.56 -15.12 -0.47
N LEU A 81 -5.51 -14.62 -1.71
CA LEU A 81 -6.25 -13.43 -2.13
C LEU A 81 -7.76 -13.61 -1.97
N ASN A 82 -8.31 -14.75 -2.40
CA ASN A 82 -9.72 -15.07 -2.19
C ASN A 82 -10.07 -15.17 -0.70
N GLN A 83 -9.17 -15.70 0.14
CA GLN A 83 -9.34 -15.75 1.58
C GLN A 83 -9.28 -14.35 2.20
N TYR A 84 -8.37 -13.50 1.76
CA TYR A 84 -8.28 -12.12 2.24
C TYR A 84 -9.49 -11.31 1.79
N ALA A 85 -9.97 -11.48 0.56
CA ALA A 85 -11.20 -10.84 0.08
C ALA A 85 -12.44 -11.34 0.83
N SER A 86 -12.45 -12.61 1.27
CA SER A 86 -13.55 -13.17 2.05
C SER A 86 -13.48 -12.81 3.55
N GLU A 87 -12.28 -12.64 4.12
CA GLU A 87 -12.04 -12.36 5.55
C GLU A 87 -11.83 -10.88 5.89
N TYR A 88 -11.30 -10.06 5.00
CA TYR A 88 -11.08 -8.61 5.20
C TYR A 88 -11.92 -7.76 4.20
N THR A 89 -12.35 -6.54 4.57
CA THR A 89 -13.17 -5.68 3.68
C THR A 89 -12.38 -5.36 2.38
N PRO A 90 -13.01 -5.09 1.22
CA PRO A 90 -12.33 -4.87 -0.08
C PRO A 90 -11.19 -3.84 -0.11
N ARG A 91 -11.02 -3.04 0.95
CA ARG A 91 -9.94 -2.05 1.09
C ARG A 91 -8.61 -2.64 1.59
N VAL A 92 -8.62 -3.77 2.31
CA VAL A 92 -7.40 -4.49 2.75
C VAL A 92 -6.76 -5.29 1.59
N GLU A 93 -7.49 -5.46 0.49
CA GLU A 93 -7.06 -6.16 -0.72
C GLU A 93 -5.83 -5.49 -1.39
N GLN A 94 -5.68 -4.16 -1.27
CA GLN A 94 -4.58 -3.41 -1.90
C GLN A 94 -3.23 -3.66 -1.20
N ASP A 95 -3.20 -3.75 0.13
CA ASP A 95 -1.96 -3.88 0.90
C ASP A 95 -1.28 -5.26 0.77
N PHE A 96 -2.02 -6.33 0.44
CA PHE A 96 -1.46 -7.67 0.32
C PHE A 96 -0.83 -7.93 -1.05
N VAL A 97 -1.46 -7.46 -2.14
CA VAL A 97 -0.90 -7.56 -3.51
C VAL A 97 0.40 -6.76 -3.64
N ASP A 98 0.55 -5.70 -2.85
CA ASP A 98 1.74 -4.86 -2.83
C ASP A 98 2.93 -5.45 -2.04
N GLN A 99 2.78 -6.64 -1.45
CA GLN A 99 3.89 -7.29 -0.76
C GLN A 99 5.01 -7.74 -1.73
N PRO A 100 6.24 -7.20 -1.60
CA PRO A 100 7.30 -7.31 -2.62
C PRO A 100 7.90 -8.72 -2.81
N SER A 101 7.53 -9.69 -1.97
CA SER A 101 8.11 -11.04 -1.97
C SER A 101 7.37 -12.04 -2.86
N VAL A 102 6.08 -11.83 -3.14
CA VAL A 102 5.22 -12.81 -3.81
C VAL A 102 5.53 -12.87 -5.32
N LEU A 103 5.54 -11.72 -5.99
CA LEU A 103 5.80 -11.63 -7.43
C LEU A 103 7.27 -11.92 -7.80
N SER A 104 8.21 -11.65 -6.89
CA SER A 104 9.64 -11.95 -7.10
C SER A 104 9.89 -13.45 -7.26
N LEU A 105 9.14 -14.29 -6.54
CA LEU A 105 9.23 -15.75 -6.60
C LEU A 105 8.83 -16.30 -7.98
N PHE A 106 7.81 -15.69 -8.61
CA PHE A 106 7.39 -16.03 -9.97
C PHE A 106 8.49 -15.81 -10.99
N GLY A 107 9.19 -14.68 -10.90
CA GLY A 107 10.30 -14.36 -11.80
C GLY A 107 11.39 -15.44 -11.76
N ILE A 108 11.69 -15.98 -10.57
CA ILE A 108 12.69 -17.03 -10.37
C ILE A 108 12.21 -18.37 -10.95
N PHE A 109 10.98 -18.80 -10.67
CA PHE A 109 10.52 -20.11 -11.18
C PHE A 109 10.24 -20.10 -12.68
N ILE A 110 9.60 -19.06 -13.20
CA ILE A 110 9.39 -18.88 -14.65
C ILE A 110 10.75 -18.74 -15.36
N GLY A 111 11.68 -17.98 -14.76
CA GLY A 111 13.04 -17.86 -15.27
C GLY A 111 13.79 -19.19 -15.30
N GLY A 112 13.69 -20.00 -14.25
CA GLY A 112 14.27 -21.35 -14.17
C GLY A 112 13.66 -22.32 -15.19
N PHE A 113 12.35 -22.23 -15.41
CA PHE A 113 11.65 -22.99 -16.45
C PHE A 113 12.20 -22.67 -17.84
N PHE A 114 12.22 -21.38 -18.21
CA PHE A 114 12.74 -20.96 -19.52
C PHE A 114 14.23 -21.28 -19.68
N TYR A 115 15.04 -21.06 -18.64
CA TYR A 115 16.43 -21.47 -18.63
C TYR A 115 16.57 -22.96 -18.97
N SER A 116 15.76 -23.82 -18.33
CA SER A 116 15.81 -25.27 -18.53
C SER A 116 15.41 -25.67 -19.95
N ILE A 117 14.31 -25.13 -20.47
CA ILE A 117 13.80 -25.42 -21.82
C ILE A 117 14.76 -24.92 -22.91
N PHE A 118 15.25 -23.69 -22.80
CA PHE A 118 16.18 -23.15 -23.78
C PHE A 118 17.53 -23.85 -23.72
N SER A 119 18.03 -24.20 -22.53
CA SER A 119 19.25 -25.00 -22.40
C SER A 119 19.09 -26.36 -23.07
N LEU A 120 17.96 -27.04 -22.90
CA LEU A 120 17.66 -28.30 -23.61
C LEU A 120 17.68 -28.12 -25.14
N LEU A 121 17.02 -27.07 -25.64
CA LEU A 121 16.99 -26.73 -27.07
C LEU A 121 18.39 -26.49 -27.63
N LEU A 122 19.25 -25.80 -26.87
CA LEU A 122 20.62 -25.48 -27.29
C LEU A 122 21.55 -26.71 -27.23
N ILE A 123 21.38 -27.58 -26.24
CA ILE A 123 22.20 -28.80 -26.06
C ILE A 123 21.82 -29.90 -27.06
N GLN A 124 20.59 -29.89 -27.60
CA GLN A 124 20.09 -30.94 -28.51
C GLN A 124 21.06 -31.24 -29.67
N ASN A 125 21.67 -30.19 -30.24
CA ASN A 125 22.57 -30.27 -31.39
C ASN A 125 24.04 -30.58 -31.03
N ALA A 126 24.38 -30.74 -29.74
CA ALA A 126 25.73 -31.08 -29.31
C ALA A 126 26.03 -32.58 -29.51
N PRO A 127 27.30 -32.98 -29.75
CA PRO A 127 27.67 -34.40 -29.85
C PRO A 127 27.43 -35.15 -28.53
N GLU A 128 27.18 -36.46 -28.56
CA GLU A 128 26.81 -37.22 -27.36
C GLU A 128 27.87 -37.22 -26.26
N ASN A 129 29.15 -37.22 -26.65
CA ASN A 129 30.27 -37.15 -25.72
C ASN A 129 30.62 -35.71 -25.29
N ALA A 130 29.79 -34.72 -25.65
CA ALA A 130 30.00 -33.35 -25.23
C ALA A 130 29.83 -33.22 -23.71
N LYS A 131 30.76 -32.50 -23.09
CA LYS A 131 30.63 -32.00 -21.73
C LYS A 131 30.06 -30.58 -21.80
N VAL A 132 29.02 -30.31 -21.03
CA VAL A 132 28.29 -29.03 -21.02
C VAL A 132 28.17 -28.51 -19.60
N ILE A 133 28.24 -27.19 -19.43
CA ILE A 133 28.10 -26.52 -18.14
C ILE A 133 26.66 -26.17 -17.80
N SER A 134 25.79 -26.13 -18.82
CA SER A 134 24.37 -25.80 -18.69
C SER A 134 23.63 -26.66 -17.66
N GLY A 135 23.95 -27.94 -17.54
CA GLY A 135 23.37 -28.81 -16.51
C GLY A 135 23.73 -28.36 -15.08
N THR A 136 25.00 -28.05 -14.84
CA THR A 136 25.52 -27.62 -13.54
C THR A 136 24.98 -26.25 -13.13
N ILE A 137 24.92 -25.30 -14.06
CA ILE A 137 24.28 -24.00 -13.81
C ILE A 137 22.79 -24.20 -13.48
N GLY A 138 22.10 -25.13 -14.15
CA GLY A 138 20.71 -25.50 -13.84
C GLY A 138 20.54 -26.04 -12.42
N ILE A 139 21.46 -26.91 -11.97
CA ILE A 139 21.45 -27.44 -10.60
C ILE A 139 21.67 -26.32 -9.58
N LEU A 140 22.66 -25.44 -9.80
CA LEU A 140 22.92 -24.30 -8.92
C LEU A 140 21.73 -23.34 -8.88
N TYR A 141 21.09 -23.09 -10.02
CA TYR A 141 19.87 -22.30 -10.11
C TYR A 141 18.75 -22.92 -9.28
N ALA A 142 18.55 -24.24 -9.40
CA ALA A 142 17.54 -24.97 -8.64
C ALA A 142 17.81 -24.87 -7.12
N MET A 143 19.05 -25.05 -6.68
CA MET A 143 19.42 -24.89 -5.27
C MET A 143 19.15 -23.47 -4.76
N ALA A 144 19.55 -22.44 -5.51
CA ALA A 144 19.29 -21.05 -5.15
C ALA A 144 17.79 -20.74 -5.08
N SER A 145 17.01 -21.26 -6.04
CA SER A 145 15.55 -21.09 -6.08
C SER A 145 14.87 -21.73 -4.88
N MET A 146 15.36 -22.90 -4.42
CA MET A 146 14.83 -23.59 -3.24
C MET A 146 15.12 -22.83 -1.94
N ILE A 147 16.31 -22.25 -1.81
CA ILE A 147 16.64 -21.38 -0.66
C ILE A 147 15.71 -20.16 -0.64
N TYR A 148 15.51 -19.54 -1.79
CA TYR A 148 14.60 -18.39 -1.90
C TYR A 148 13.16 -18.75 -1.56
N PHE A 149 12.68 -19.92 -2.02
CA PHE A 149 11.38 -20.45 -1.66
C PHE A 149 11.23 -20.65 -0.15
N MET A 150 12.25 -21.21 0.52
CA MET A 150 12.23 -21.39 1.98
C MET A 150 12.15 -20.05 2.73
N LEU A 151 12.90 -19.04 2.27
CA LEU A 151 12.84 -17.68 2.83
C LEU A 151 11.47 -17.03 2.60
N PHE A 152 10.87 -17.25 1.43
CA PHE A 152 9.52 -16.81 1.12
C PHE A 152 8.50 -17.44 2.08
N VAL A 153 8.52 -18.76 2.24
CA VAL A 153 7.63 -19.48 3.17
C VAL A 153 7.80 -18.95 4.60
N LYS A 154 9.05 -18.73 5.05
CA LYS A 154 9.31 -18.13 6.38
C LYS A 154 8.69 -16.74 6.51
N THR A 155 8.71 -15.94 5.45
CA THR A 155 8.13 -14.59 5.43
C THR A 155 6.61 -14.65 5.52
N VAL A 156 5.97 -15.52 4.74
CA VAL A 156 4.52 -15.74 4.77
C VAL A 156 4.06 -16.29 6.12
N LEU A 157 4.78 -17.26 6.69
CA LEU A 157 4.45 -17.82 8.00
C LEU A 157 4.61 -16.78 9.13
N LYS A 158 5.52 -15.81 8.97
CA LYS A 158 5.71 -14.70 9.92
C LYS A 158 4.62 -13.64 9.77
N SER A 159 4.19 -13.30 8.55
CA SER A 159 3.11 -12.33 8.35
C SER A 159 1.79 -12.81 8.95
N VAL A 160 1.50 -14.11 8.84
CA VAL A 160 0.29 -14.72 9.44
C VAL A 160 0.31 -14.70 10.98
N LYS A 161 1.49 -14.72 11.62
CA LYS A 161 1.60 -14.84 13.09
C LYS A 161 1.75 -13.52 13.85
N THR A 162 1.93 -12.38 13.19
CA THR A 162 2.42 -11.16 13.88
C THR A 162 1.63 -9.88 13.64
N SER A 163 0.54 -9.91 12.88
CA SER A 163 -0.31 -8.72 12.71
C SER A 163 -1.64 -8.97 13.39
N ASP A 164 -1.77 -8.59 14.66
CA ASP A 164 -3.09 -8.26 15.18
C ASP A 164 -3.52 -6.98 14.45
N VAL A 165 -4.27 -7.17 13.36
CA VAL A 165 -4.74 -6.10 12.49
C VAL A 165 -5.52 -5.07 13.31
N ILE A 166 -6.28 -5.53 14.31
CA ILE A 166 -7.05 -4.68 15.22
C ILE A 166 -6.10 -3.80 16.05
N GLU A 167 -5.03 -4.39 16.61
CA GLU A 167 -4.04 -3.63 17.38
C GLU A 167 -3.30 -2.58 16.52
N THR A 168 -3.02 -2.92 15.26
CA THR A 168 -2.34 -2.02 14.32
C THR A 168 -3.21 -0.82 13.97
N ILE A 169 -4.47 -1.07 13.62
CA ILE A 169 -5.49 -0.04 13.36
C ILE A 169 -5.71 0.83 14.59
N TYR A 170 -5.85 0.21 15.77
CA TYR A 170 -6.01 0.93 17.03
C TYR A 170 -4.84 1.86 17.34
N LYS A 171 -3.60 1.38 17.20
CA LYS A 171 -2.40 2.21 17.44
C LYS A 171 -2.34 3.39 16.49
N LYS A 172 -2.62 3.17 15.19
CA LYS A 172 -2.67 4.24 14.20
C LYS A 172 -3.75 5.27 14.53
N ALA A 173 -4.97 4.82 14.83
CA ALA A 173 -6.06 5.69 15.27
C ALA A 173 -5.69 6.50 16.53
N ASN A 174 -5.06 5.84 17.51
CA ASN A 174 -4.68 6.48 18.76
C ASN A 174 -3.63 7.57 18.55
N THR A 175 -2.65 7.36 17.66
CA THR A 175 -1.66 8.38 17.30
C THR A 175 -2.32 9.55 16.57
N LEU A 176 -3.17 9.31 15.57
CA LEU A 176 -3.87 10.38 14.87
C LEU A 176 -4.78 11.20 15.80
N ILE A 177 -5.43 10.55 16.78
CA ILE A 177 -6.19 11.25 17.82
C ILE A 177 -5.29 12.04 18.75
N GLU A 178 -4.09 11.55 19.09
CA GLU A 178 -3.12 12.32 19.89
C GLU A 178 -2.62 13.55 19.14
N ASP A 179 -2.34 13.42 17.85
CA ASP A 179 -1.90 14.52 17.01
C ASP A 179 -3.02 15.58 16.91
N GLU A 180 -4.27 15.17 16.69
CA GLU A 180 -5.45 16.07 16.67
C GLU A 180 -5.70 16.75 18.03
N ILE A 181 -5.48 16.05 19.15
CA ILE A 181 -5.66 16.62 20.50
C ILE A 181 -4.53 17.59 20.86
N ASN A 182 -3.30 17.30 20.43
CA ASN A 182 -2.11 18.08 20.76
C ASN A 182 -1.88 19.24 19.79
N ASP A 183 -2.49 19.21 18.61
CA ASP A 183 -2.58 20.39 17.78
C ASP A 183 -3.38 21.42 18.59
N GLU A 184 -2.68 22.45 19.08
CA GLU A 184 -3.27 23.55 19.85
C GLU A 184 -4.12 24.39 18.90
N GLY A 185 -5.25 23.83 18.46
CA GLY A 185 -6.32 24.57 17.82
C GLY A 185 -6.67 25.76 18.71
N VAL A 186 -6.72 26.94 18.10
CA VAL A 186 -7.01 28.23 18.73
C VAL A 186 -8.14 28.09 19.76
N LYS A 187 -7.90 28.47 21.02
CA LYS A 187 -8.84 28.42 22.15
C LYS A 187 -10.06 29.33 21.95
N ILE A 188 -11.19 28.91 22.52
CA ILE A 188 -12.51 29.50 22.27
C ILE A 188 -13.00 30.21 23.51
N ASP A 189 -13.22 31.50 23.36
CA ASP A 189 -14.10 32.26 24.22
C ASP A 189 -15.45 32.50 23.53
N LYS A 190 -16.53 32.59 24.31
CA LYS A 190 -17.87 32.92 23.82
C LYS A 190 -17.85 34.30 23.15
N VAL A 191 -17.95 34.33 21.83
CA VAL A 191 -18.12 35.56 21.07
C VAL A 191 -19.60 35.93 21.02
N ASP A 192 -19.93 37.17 21.40
CA ASP A 192 -21.23 37.77 21.09
C ASP A 192 -21.27 38.12 19.59
N LEU A 193 -21.75 37.18 18.77
CA LEU A 193 -21.98 37.37 17.35
C LEU A 193 -23.11 38.41 17.17
N THR A 194 -22.74 39.66 16.88
CA THR A 194 -23.68 40.77 16.71
C THR A 194 -23.71 41.20 15.24
N GLY A 195 -24.81 40.91 14.52
CA GLY A 195 -25.04 41.34 13.13
C GLY A 195 -25.66 40.28 12.21
N GLU A 196 -26.05 40.67 10.99
CA GLU A 196 -26.43 39.75 9.91
C GLU A 196 -25.17 39.17 9.26
N GLY A 197 -24.96 37.86 9.38
CA GLY A 197 -23.83 37.16 8.77
C GLY A 197 -24.07 36.80 7.31
N THR A 198 -22.99 36.75 6.51
CA THR A 198 -23.03 36.32 5.11
C THR A 198 -22.62 34.85 4.98
N LEU A 199 -23.44 34.06 4.28
CA LEU A 199 -23.15 32.64 4.04
C LEU A 199 -22.03 32.46 3.01
N LEU A 200 -21.07 31.61 3.37
CA LEU A 200 -20.08 31.05 2.46
C LEU A 200 -20.61 29.74 1.89
N PHE A 201 -20.35 29.50 0.60
CA PHE A 201 -20.86 28.34 -0.11
C PHE A 201 -19.73 27.52 -0.72
N ALA A 202 -19.90 26.20 -0.75
CA ALA A 202 -18.92 25.30 -1.37
C ALA A 202 -18.76 25.62 -2.87
N PRO A 203 -17.54 25.89 -3.36
CA PRO A 203 -17.29 26.24 -4.76
C PRO A 203 -17.47 25.03 -5.69
N GLN A 204 -17.29 23.82 -5.17
CA GLN A 204 -17.40 22.55 -5.90
C GLN A 204 -17.94 21.44 -5.00
N SER A 205 -18.43 20.36 -5.63
CA SER A 205 -18.83 19.16 -4.91
C SER A 205 -17.62 18.28 -4.61
N GLY A 206 -17.50 17.81 -3.37
CA GLY A 206 -16.38 16.97 -2.95
C GLY A 206 -16.28 16.83 -1.43
N TYR A 207 -15.29 16.08 -0.98
CA TYR A 207 -14.94 16.00 0.43
C TYR A 207 -14.10 17.21 0.84
N LEU A 208 -14.43 17.84 1.97
CA LEU A 208 -13.58 18.86 2.58
C LEU A 208 -12.27 18.19 3.03
N TYR A 209 -11.19 18.47 2.32
CA TYR A 209 -9.89 17.81 2.47
C TYR A 209 -9.05 18.45 3.59
N SER A 210 -9.00 19.78 3.63
CA SER A 210 -8.33 20.52 4.69
C SER A 210 -8.82 21.97 4.71
N ILE A 211 -8.59 22.63 5.83
CA ILE A 211 -8.89 24.05 6.03
C ILE A 211 -7.57 24.75 6.29
N ASN A 212 -7.19 25.71 5.45
CA ASN A 212 -5.97 26.49 5.68
C ASN A 212 -6.23 27.60 6.71
N HIS A 213 -6.22 27.23 8.00
CA HIS A 213 -6.49 28.16 9.10
C HIS A 213 -5.56 29.38 9.09
N GLN A 214 -4.28 29.20 8.75
CA GLN A 214 -3.30 30.31 8.75
C GLN A 214 -3.57 31.32 7.64
N GLU A 215 -3.90 30.85 6.45
CA GLU A 215 -4.21 31.70 5.31
C GLU A 215 -5.54 32.44 5.53
N MET A 216 -6.57 31.73 6.01
CA MET A 216 -7.85 32.35 6.38
C MET A 216 -7.69 33.41 7.48
N PHE A 217 -6.86 33.15 8.49
CA PHE A 217 -6.61 34.09 9.57
C PHE A 217 -5.86 35.34 9.10
N THR A 218 -4.86 35.17 8.23
CA THR A 218 -4.07 36.30 7.69
C THR A 218 -4.91 37.20 6.77
N GLN A 219 -5.91 36.62 6.11
CA GLN A 219 -6.82 37.33 5.21
C GLN A 219 -8.01 37.98 5.95
N LEU A 220 -8.26 37.63 7.22
CA LEU A 220 -9.37 38.19 7.99
C LEU A 220 -9.03 39.61 8.46
N PRO A 221 -9.80 40.66 8.08
CA PRO A 221 -9.60 42.01 8.59
C PRO A 221 -9.98 42.14 10.07
N PRO A 222 -9.43 43.15 10.78
CA PRO A 222 -9.86 43.45 12.14
C PRO A 222 -11.36 43.80 12.15
N LYS A 223 -12.12 43.18 13.06
CA LYS A 223 -13.62 43.22 13.21
C LYS A 223 -14.42 42.27 12.31
N CYS A 224 -13.76 41.40 11.55
CA CYS A 224 -14.42 40.29 10.88
C CYS A 224 -14.33 39.01 11.72
N SER A 225 -15.28 38.10 11.55
CA SER A 225 -15.29 36.81 12.25
C SER A 225 -15.81 35.71 11.34
N LEU A 226 -15.10 34.59 11.31
CA LEU A 226 -15.46 33.45 10.48
C LEU A 226 -15.94 32.31 11.38
N VAL A 227 -17.16 31.84 11.16
CA VAL A 227 -17.68 30.61 11.75
C VAL A 227 -17.61 29.51 10.71
N ILE A 228 -16.81 28.48 10.99
CA ILE A 228 -16.72 27.29 10.14
C ILE A 228 -17.71 26.26 10.68
N GLU A 229 -18.72 25.90 9.87
CA GLU A 229 -19.78 24.98 10.29
C GLU A 229 -19.52 23.52 9.85
N ARG A 230 -18.49 23.31 9.03
CA ARG A 230 -18.15 22.00 8.43
C ARG A 230 -16.83 21.48 8.93
N GLN A 231 -16.74 20.15 9.04
CA GLN A 231 -15.54 19.47 9.49
C GLN A 231 -14.81 18.84 8.31
N VAL A 232 -13.48 18.76 8.40
CA VAL A 232 -12.66 18.00 7.46
C VAL A 232 -13.22 16.58 7.37
N GLY A 233 -13.41 16.08 6.15
CA GLY A 233 -14.05 14.79 5.85
C GLY A 233 -15.53 14.87 5.47
N ASP A 234 -16.21 15.99 5.69
CA ASP A 234 -17.60 16.18 5.24
C ASP A 234 -17.68 16.18 3.71
N TYR A 235 -18.68 15.50 3.14
CA TYR A 235 -19.02 15.62 1.73
C TYR A 235 -20.00 16.77 1.52
N LEU A 236 -19.62 17.72 0.67
CA LEU A 236 -20.40 18.93 0.40
C LEU A 236 -20.77 18.99 -1.07
N TYR A 237 -21.98 19.45 -1.36
CA TYR A 237 -22.40 19.75 -2.72
C TYR A 237 -22.05 21.18 -3.10
N ARG A 238 -21.75 21.43 -4.38
CA ARG A 238 -21.57 22.80 -4.89
C ARG A 238 -22.79 23.66 -4.52
N GLY A 239 -22.54 24.80 -3.87
CA GLY A 239 -23.58 25.72 -3.40
C GLY A 239 -24.17 25.39 -2.02
N GLU A 240 -23.66 24.39 -1.31
CA GLU A 240 -24.03 24.09 0.08
C GLU A 240 -23.31 25.05 1.06
N PRO A 241 -23.96 25.51 2.14
CA PRO A 241 -23.31 26.38 3.12
C PRO A 241 -22.18 25.67 3.87
N ILE A 242 -21.01 26.32 3.93
CA ILE A 242 -19.78 25.82 4.56
C ILE A 242 -19.36 26.60 5.81
N GLY A 243 -19.86 27.82 5.96
CA GLY A 243 -19.55 28.70 7.07
C GLY A 243 -20.27 30.05 6.95
N ILE A 244 -20.12 30.86 7.98
CA ILE A 244 -20.74 32.18 8.09
C ILE A 244 -19.66 33.22 8.37
N LEU A 245 -19.62 34.27 7.56
CA LEU A 245 -18.73 35.40 7.73
C LEU A 245 -19.50 36.59 8.32
N TYR A 246 -19.01 37.12 9.44
CA TYR A 246 -19.51 38.31 10.11
C TYR A 246 -18.54 39.47 9.90
N GLY A 247 -19.05 40.68 9.66
CA GLY A 247 -18.23 41.88 9.46
C GLY A 247 -19.00 43.06 8.89
N PRO A 248 -18.36 44.20 8.65
CA PRO A 248 -18.94 45.34 7.96
C PRO A 248 -19.24 45.02 6.48
N THR A 249 -20.42 45.41 5.99
CA THR A 249 -20.99 45.01 4.69
C THR A 249 -20.12 45.39 3.48
N GLU A 250 -19.33 46.45 3.57
CA GLU A 250 -18.49 46.93 2.46
C GLU A 250 -17.30 46.00 2.15
N GLU A 251 -16.83 45.21 3.12
CA GLU A 251 -15.65 44.34 2.96
C GLU A 251 -16.03 42.87 2.70
N LEU A 252 -17.27 42.48 3.02
CA LEU A 252 -17.77 41.11 3.01
C LEU A 252 -17.76 40.43 1.63
N GLU A 253 -18.19 41.13 0.57
CA GLU A 253 -18.28 40.56 -0.78
C GLU A 253 -16.89 40.23 -1.37
N THR A 254 -15.89 41.09 -1.15
CA THR A 254 -14.52 40.85 -1.60
C THR A 254 -13.81 39.75 -0.81
N LEU A 255 -14.15 39.62 0.49
CA LEU A 255 -13.54 38.66 1.39
C LEU A 255 -14.08 37.24 1.18
N LYS A 256 -15.32 37.13 0.71
CA LYS A 256 -16.01 35.86 0.47
C LYS A 256 -15.22 34.94 -0.45
N GLU A 257 -14.74 35.44 -1.57
CA GLU A 257 -13.98 34.64 -2.54
C GLU A 257 -12.63 34.20 -1.95
N GLN A 258 -11.91 35.12 -1.32
CA GLN A 258 -10.59 34.86 -0.71
C GLN A 258 -10.66 33.80 0.39
N ILE A 259 -11.62 33.92 1.31
CA ILE A 259 -11.80 32.93 2.39
C ILE A 259 -12.26 31.58 1.83
N THR A 260 -13.08 31.59 0.76
CA THR A 260 -13.54 30.34 0.14
C THR A 260 -12.37 29.56 -0.49
N GLU A 261 -11.31 30.23 -0.96
CA GLU A 261 -10.08 29.58 -1.48
C GLU A 261 -9.32 28.79 -0.39
N GLY A 262 -9.46 29.18 0.89
CA GLY A 262 -8.86 28.46 2.01
C GLY A 262 -9.49 27.08 2.27
N TYR A 263 -10.66 26.78 1.72
CA TYR A 263 -11.30 25.47 1.81
C TYR A 263 -10.82 24.57 0.68
N ILE A 264 -10.05 23.55 1.03
CA ILE A 264 -9.48 22.62 0.05
C ILE A 264 -10.43 21.42 -0.09
N PHE A 265 -10.85 21.11 -1.32
CA PHE A 265 -11.74 19.98 -1.60
C PHE A 265 -11.00 18.89 -2.39
N SER A 266 -11.41 17.64 -2.17
CA SER A 266 -10.93 16.48 -2.90
C SER A 266 -12.10 15.63 -3.40
N ALA A 267 -11.92 14.95 -4.54
CA ALA A 267 -12.88 13.96 -5.03
C ALA A 267 -12.92 12.70 -4.15
N THR A 268 -11.89 12.46 -3.34
CA THR A 268 -11.75 11.30 -2.45
C THR A 268 -11.36 11.74 -1.04
N ILE A 269 -11.84 11.01 -0.03
CA ILE A 269 -11.42 11.19 1.37
C ILE A 269 -9.90 10.94 1.47
N ASN A 270 -9.19 11.76 2.25
CA ASN A 270 -7.81 11.45 2.62
C ASN A 270 -7.81 10.35 3.69
N ASP A 271 -7.82 9.08 3.26
CA ASP A 271 -7.91 7.94 4.16
C ASP A 271 -6.63 7.70 4.99
N LEU A 272 -5.49 8.31 4.63
CA LEU A 272 -4.20 7.98 5.25
C LEU A 272 -3.98 8.64 6.61
N ASP A 273 -4.50 9.85 6.82
CA ASP A 273 -4.23 10.71 7.98
C ASP A 273 -5.48 11.05 8.82
N ASP A 274 -6.62 10.37 8.59
CA ASP A 274 -7.86 10.62 9.34
C ASP A 274 -8.16 9.52 10.36
N TYR A 275 -8.21 9.86 11.66
CA TYR A 275 -8.55 8.91 12.71
C TYR A 275 -9.95 8.30 12.56
N ARG A 276 -10.90 9.01 11.93
CA ARG A 276 -12.25 8.52 11.65
C ARG A 276 -12.23 7.34 10.67
N HIS A 277 -11.26 7.33 9.77
CA HIS A 277 -11.05 6.20 8.85
C HIS A 277 -10.70 4.93 9.64
N GLU A 278 -9.76 5.02 10.58
CA GLU A 278 -9.36 3.87 11.39
C GLU A 278 -10.47 3.39 12.33
N ILE A 279 -11.28 4.31 12.89
CA ILE A 279 -12.48 3.92 13.65
C ILE A 279 -13.48 3.18 12.75
N ARG A 280 -13.67 3.62 11.51
CA ARG A 280 -14.54 2.91 10.55
C ARG A 280 -14.01 1.51 10.23
N ASN A 281 -12.70 1.34 10.08
CA ASN A 281 -12.08 0.03 9.89
C ASN A 281 -12.36 -0.93 11.07
N LEU A 282 -12.28 -0.43 12.31
CA LEU A 282 -12.67 -1.23 13.50
C LEU A 282 -14.15 -1.61 13.49
N ILE A 283 -15.05 -0.72 13.08
CA ILE A 283 -16.49 -1.00 12.97
C ILE A 283 -16.73 -2.09 11.92
N GLU A 284 -16.10 -2.00 10.76
CA GLU A 284 -16.21 -3.00 9.70
C GLU A 284 -15.70 -4.37 10.17
N ILE A 285 -14.56 -4.42 10.87
CA ILE A 285 -14.03 -5.66 11.47
C ILE A 285 -15.04 -6.25 12.46
N ALA A 286 -15.62 -5.44 13.35
CA ALA A 286 -16.60 -5.92 14.33
C ALA A 286 -17.86 -6.49 13.67
N LEU A 287 -18.41 -5.79 12.67
CA LEU A 287 -19.58 -6.25 11.90
C LEU A 287 -19.28 -7.54 11.15
N LYS A 288 -18.11 -7.64 10.51
CA LYS A 288 -17.70 -8.82 9.74
C LYS A 288 -17.44 -10.01 10.65
N ALA A 289 -16.84 -9.81 11.81
CA ALA A 289 -16.62 -10.83 12.80
C ALA A 289 -17.94 -11.44 13.32
N ILE A 290 -19.02 -10.65 13.45
CA ILE A 290 -20.35 -11.15 13.84
C ILE A 290 -21.12 -11.78 12.66
N SER A 291 -20.67 -11.59 11.42
CA SER A 291 -21.38 -12.10 10.25
C SER A 291 -21.47 -13.64 10.25
N PRO A 292 -22.54 -14.23 9.69
CA PRO A 292 -22.74 -15.68 9.67
C PRO A 292 -21.61 -16.47 8.99
N GLY A 293 -20.83 -15.81 8.11
CA GLY A 293 -19.72 -16.43 7.39
C GLY A 293 -18.43 -16.53 8.20
N ILE A 294 -18.21 -15.67 9.19
CA ILE A 294 -17.00 -15.66 10.02
C ILE A 294 -17.32 -16.16 11.44
N ASN A 295 -18.34 -15.57 12.08
CA ASN A 295 -18.81 -15.93 13.42
C ASN A 295 -17.69 -15.98 14.49
N ASP A 296 -16.88 -14.92 14.56
CA ASP A 296 -15.81 -14.72 15.54
C ASP A 296 -16.17 -13.61 16.55
N PRO A 297 -16.93 -13.92 17.62
CA PRO A 297 -17.33 -12.92 18.60
C PRO A 297 -16.15 -12.31 19.38
N ASN A 298 -15.02 -12.99 19.49
CA ASN A 298 -13.86 -12.48 20.23
C ASN A 298 -13.25 -11.27 19.51
N SER A 299 -13.02 -11.39 18.20
CA SER A 299 -12.54 -10.26 17.39
C SER A 299 -13.49 -9.08 17.43
N ALA A 300 -14.81 -9.33 17.43
CA ALA A 300 -15.82 -8.28 17.57
C ALA A 300 -15.72 -7.56 18.92
N ILE A 301 -15.58 -8.30 20.03
CA ILE A 301 -15.43 -7.72 21.37
C ILE A 301 -14.17 -6.86 21.45
N ILE A 302 -13.05 -7.32 20.88
CA ILE A 302 -11.78 -6.57 20.88
C ILE A 302 -11.94 -5.28 20.08
N ALA A 303 -12.49 -5.33 18.87
CA ALA A 303 -12.72 -4.15 18.04
C ALA A 303 -13.65 -3.13 18.72
N ILE A 304 -14.74 -3.59 19.34
CA ILE A 304 -15.66 -2.72 20.09
C ILE A 304 -14.96 -2.07 21.28
N ARG A 305 -14.12 -2.80 22.02
CA ARG A 305 -13.32 -2.23 23.11
C ARG A 305 -12.38 -1.14 22.60
N CYS A 306 -11.67 -1.39 21.51
CA CYS A 306 -10.79 -0.40 20.87
C CYS A 306 -11.57 0.86 20.47
N ILE A 307 -12.74 0.72 19.84
CA ILE A 307 -13.61 1.86 19.49
C ILE A 307 -14.02 2.64 20.74
N ALA A 308 -14.45 1.95 21.80
CA ALA A 308 -14.87 2.58 23.04
C ALA A 308 -13.75 3.39 23.71
N GLU A 309 -12.52 2.87 23.68
CA GLU A 309 -11.34 3.59 24.19
C GLU A 309 -11.02 4.85 23.37
N LEU A 310 -11.03 4.74 22.03
CA LEU A 310 -10.76 5.87 21.13
C LEU A 310 -11.83 6.97 21.29
N ILE A 311 -13.11 6.60 21.32
CA ILE A 311 -14.21 7.55 21.57
C ILE A 311 -14.10 8.16 22.97
N GLY A 312 -13.82 7.35 23.99
CA GLY A 312 -13.62 7.85 25.35
C GLY A 312 -12.51 8.91 25.43
N LYS A 313 -11.44 8.74 24.66
CA LYS A 313 -10.36 9.73 24.55
C LYS A 313 -10.81 11.03 23.89
N LEU A 314 -11.54 10.95 22.78
CA LEU A 314 -12.11 12.12 22.09
C LEU A 314 -13.12 12.89 22.96
N LEU A 315 -13.99 12.17 23.69
CA LEU A 315 -14.98 12.77 24.59
C LEU A 315 -14.34 13.47 25.79
N LYS A 316 -13.24 12.93 26.32
CA LYS A 316 -12.48 13.55 27.41
C LYS A 316 -11.86 14.90 26.99
N HIS A 317 -11.65 15.10 25.70
CA HIS A 317 -10.97 16.25 25.12
C HIS A 317 -11.87 17.22 24.36
N HIS A 318 -13.21 17.19 24.53
CA HIS A 318 -14.13 18.09 23.82
C HIS A 318 -13.69 19.57 23.86
N GLN A 319 -13.05 20.00 22.77
CA GLN A 319 -12.81 21.38 22.39
C GLN A 319 -14.01 21.82 21.54
N TYR A 320 -14.81 22.74 22.07
CA TYR A 320 -15.70 23.58 21.25
C TYR A 320 -14.81 24.49 20.38
N TYR A 321 -15.20 24.86 19.14
CA TYR A 321 -14.43 25.76 18.23
C TYR A 321 -15.23 27.02 17.84
N LEU A 322 -14.66 28.23 17.94
CA LEU A 322 -15.23 29.57 17.65
C LEU A 322 -14.08 30.59 17.55
N ILE A 323 -14.07 31.44 16.51
CA ILE A 323 -12.93 32.29 16.07
C ILE A 323 -13.24 33.78 16.34
N TYR A 324 -12.30 34.54 16.93
CA TYR A 324 -12.32 36.03 16.97
C TYR A 324 -10.91 36.66 17.02
N ASP A 325 -10.81 37.91 16.56
CA ASP A 325 -9.61 38.75 16.52
C ASP A 325 -9.64 39.83 17.62
N GLU A 326 -8.56 40.01 18.37
CA GLU A 326 -8.46 41.02 19.43
C GLU A 326 -8.41 42.43 18.83
N LEU A 327 -9.44 43.22 19.12
CA LEU A 327 -9.44 44.67 18.91
C LEU A 327 -8.25 45.33 19.63
N GLN A 328 -7.31 45.89 18.88
CA GLN A 328 -6.57 47.09 19.27
C GLN A 328 -7.09 48.32 18.53
#